data_AF-A0A3N5Y5Z4-F1
#
_entry.id   AF-A0A3N5Y5Z4-F1
#
_cell.length_a   1.000
_cell.length_b   1.000
_cell.length_c   1.000
_cell.angle_alpha   90.00
_cell.angle_beta   90.00
_cell.angle_gamma   90.00
#
_symmetry.space_group_name_H-M   'P 1'
#
loop_
_entity.id
_entity.type
_entity.pdbx_description
1 polymer ?
#
loop_
_entity_poly.entity_id
_entity_poly.type
_entity_poly.pdbx_seq_one_letter_code
_entity_poly.pdbx_strand_id
1 'polypeptide(L)'
;MWAILYSLPCSVTIVYQDRSDEQVHEKALAGVFVQIGLVPNSQFLKDVVDLTSYGEVIIDHKCQTSQSGIFAAGDVTTVPYKQIVVSMGEGSKAALAAFEYLLSHEVEEEDLSSQSTEQSKVA
;
A
#
# COMPACT_ATOMS: atom_id res chain seq x y z
N MET A 1 32.71 -10.92 46.63
CA MET A 1 33.01 -9.74 45.81
C MET A 1 33.23 -10.23 44.39
N TRP A 2 32.14 -10.43 43.65
CA TRP A 2 32.11 -11.09 42.34
C TRP A 2 31.94 -10.04 41.25
N ALA A 3 32.76 -10.20 40.21
CA ALA A 3 32.84 -9.34 39.05
C ALA A 3 31.52 -9.38 38.25
N ILE A 4 30.88 -8.22 38.15
CA ILE A 4 29.90 -7.92 37.11
C ILE A 4 30.73 -7.78 35.83
N LEU A 5 30.89 -8.89 35.09
CA LEU A 5 31.56 -8.89 33.79
C LEU A 5 30.63 -8.16 32.80
N TYR A 6 30.95 -6.87 32.59
CA TYR A 6 30.76 -6.08 31.38
C TYR A 6 29.63 -6.52 30.44
N SER A 7 28.47 -5.89 30.63
CA SER A 7 27.50 -5.64 29.56
C SER A 7 28.25 -5.04 28.36
N LEU A 8 28.58 -5.85 27.35
CA LEU A 8 29.07 -5.36 26.07
C LEU A 8 27.88 -4.64 25.43
N PRO A 9 27.96 -3.31 25.22
CA PRO A 9 26.88 -2.61 24.53
C PRO A 9 26.79 -3.19 23.12
N CYS A 10 25.67 -3.83 22.82
CA CYS A 10 25.35 -4.27 21.47
C CYS A 10 25.16 -2.99 20.63
N SER A 11 26.24 -2.47 20.04
CA SER A 11 26.19 -1.27 19.22
C SER A 11 25.71 -1.63 17.83
N VAL A 12 24.68 -0.94 17.34
CA VAL A 12 24.30 -1.02 15.93
C VAL A 12 25.34 -0.23 15.13
N THR A 13 25.87 -0.84 14.08
CA THR A 13 26.87 -0.21 13.22
C THR A 13 26.36 -0.20 11.79
N ILE A 14 26.63 0.89 11.06
CA ILE A 14 26.44 0.94 9.61
C ILE A 14 27.80 0.88 8.91
N VAL A 15 27.87 0.05 7.88
CA VAL A 15 28.98 0.04 6.93
C VAL A 15 28.46 0.63 5.63
N TYR A 16 29.14 1.66 5.12
CA TYR A 16 28.75 2.32 3.87
C TYR A 16 29.99 2.61 3.01
N GLN A 17 29.80 2.59 1.70
CA GLN A 17 30.83 2.93 0.73
C GLN A 17 30.62 4.37 0.25
N ASP A 18 31.64 5.20 0.34
CA ASP A 18 31.63 6.52 -0.28
C ASP A 18 31.75 6.36 -1.80
N ARG A 19 30.87 7.02 -2.55
CA ARG A 19 30.81 6.89 -4.01
C ARG A 19 31.88 7.72 -4.74
N SER A 20 32.55 8.62 -4.03
CA SER A 20 33.55 9.54 -4.62
C SER A 20 34.95 8.93 -4.70
N ASP A 21 35.33 8.12 -3.71
CA ASP A 21 36.65 7.52 -3.58
C ASP A 21 36.62 6.00 -3.35
N GLU A 22 35.41 5.41 -3.38
CA GLU A 22 35.14 3.98 -3.16
C GLU A 22 35.57 3.45 -1.79
N GLN A 23 35.91 4.33 -0.84
CA GLN A 23 36.34 3.91 0.49
C GLN A 23 35.14 3.40 1.32
N VAL A 24 35.40 2.35 2.08
CA VAL A 24 34.42 1.75 2.99
C VAL A 24 34.60 2.32 4.38
N HIS A 25 33.52 2.86 4.94
CA HIS A 25 33.48 3.44 6.27
C HIS A 25 32.60 2.62 7.19
N GLU A 26 32.99 2.56 8.46
CA GLU A 26 32.24 1.92 9.52
C GLU A 26 31.90 2.96 10.58
N LYS A 27 30.62 3.04 10.99
CA LYS A 27 30.15 4.03 11.97
C LYS A 27 29.20 3.41 12.98
N ALA A 28 29.60 3.46 14.25
CA ALA A 28 28.76 3.07 15.38
C ALA A 28 27.66 4.11 15.63
N LEU A 29 26.43 3.65 15.90
CA LEU A 29 25.25 4.47 16.10
C LEU A 29 24.22 3.75 16.99
N ALA A 30 23.20 4.48 17.44
CA ALA A 30 22.12 3.91 18.26
C ALA A 30 20.99 3.30 17.41
N GLY A 31 20.84 3.72 16.15
CA GLY A 31 19.79 3.24 15.26
C GLY A 31 19.83 3.90 13.88
N VAL A 32 19.24 3.22 12.89
CA VAL A 32 19.16 3.67 11.49
C VAL A 32 17.69 3.76 11.10
N PHE A 33 17.29 4.90 10.52
CA PHE A 33 15.96 5.11 9.99
C PHE A 33 16.06 5.27 8.47
N VAL A 34 15.50 4.32 7.72
CA VAL A 34 15.54 4.33 6.26
C VAL A 34 14.31 5.06 5.74
N GLN A 35 14.52 6.24 5.14
CA GLN A 35 13.45 7.08 4.60
C GLN A 35 13.81 7.59 3.19
N ILE A 36 14.07 6.65 2.27
CA ILE A 36 14.45 6.92 0.88
C ILE A 36 13.22 7.31 0.04
N GLY A 37 12.05 6.80 0.41
CA GLY A 37 10.79 7.01 -0.29
C GLY A 37 9.87 5.80 -0.13
N LEU A 38 8.59 5.97 -0.43
CA LEU A 38 7.60 4.90 -0.47
C LEU A 38 7.33 4.56 -1.94
N VAL A 39 7.34 3.28 -2.28
CA VAL A 39 6.88 2.78 -3.59
C VAL A 39 5.49 2.18 -3.37
N PRO A 40 4.41 2.78 -3.89
CA PRO A 40 3.06 2.22 -3.76
C PRO A 40 2.91 0.89 -4.50
N ASN A 41 2.13 -0.03 -3.93
CA ASN A 41 1.80 -1.32 -4.55
C ASN A 41 0.68 -1.19 -5.60
N SER A 42 0.76 -0.19 -6.48
CA SER A 42 -0.29 0.20 -7.44
C SER A 42 0.02 -0.20 -8.89
N GLN A 43 1.16 -0.84 -9.13
CA GLN A 43 1.64 -1.14 -10.49
C GLN A 43 0.61 -1.91 -11.35
N PHE A 44 -0.21 -2.75 -10.74
CA PHE A 44 -1.25 -3.53 -11.42
C PHE A 44 -2.46 -2.69 -11.86
N LEU A 45 -2.58 -1.45 -11.35
CA LEU A 45 -3.65 -0.50 -11.68
C LEU A 45 -3.28 0.45 -12.82
N LYS A 46 -2.10 0.28 -13.41
CA LYS A 46 -1.71 1.04 -14.60
C LYS A 46 -2.74 0.87 -15.70
N ASP A 47 -3.07 1.97 -16.36
CA ASP A 47 -4.08 2.06 -17.42
C ASP A 47 -5.53 1.75 -16.96
N VAL A 48 -5.74 1.43 -15.67
CA VAL A 48 -7.06 1.27 -15.06
C VAL A 48 -7.49 2.57 -14.40
N VAL A 49 -6.62 3.19 -13.60
CA VAL A 49 -6.88 4.48 -12.94
C VAL A 49 -5.67 5.41 -13.07
N ASP A 50 -5.90 6.70 -12.82
CA ASP A 50 -4.87 7.72 -12.89
C ASP A 50 -3.90 7.57 -11.70
N LEU A 51 -2.62 7.51 -12.02
CA LEU A 51 -1.53 7.43 -11.05
C LEU A 51 -0.64 8.66 -11.14
N THR A 52 -0.05 9.08 -10.02
CA THR A 52 1.01 10.10 -10.03
C THR A 52 2.29 9.55 -10.67
N SER A 53 3.26 10.43 -10.96
CA SER A 53 4.60 10.01 -11.41
C SER A 53 5.34 9.10 -10.42
N TYR A 54 4.92 9.12 -9.15
CA TYR A 54 5.45 8.25 -8.09
C TYR A 54 4.63 6.97 -7.88
N GLY A 55 3.58 6.76 -8.69
CA GLY A 55 2.72 5.59 -8.62
C GLY A 55 1.62 5.66 -7.57
N GLU A 56 1.32 6.82 -6.98
CA GLU A 56 0.19 6.92 -6.05
C GLU A 56 -1.13 6.99 -6.83
N VAL A 57 -2.17 6.30 -6.35
CA VAL A 57 -3.52 6.41 -6.92
C VAL A 57 -4.08 7.79 -6.62
N ILE A 58 -4.42 8.53 -7.67
CA ILE A 58 -5.02 9.86 -7.53
C ILE A 58 -6.46 9.68 -7.06
N ILE A 59 -6.79 10.30 -5.93
CA ILE A 59 -8.12 10.27 -5.36
C ILE A 59 -8.68 11.66 -5.09
N ASP A 60 -9.99 11.77 -5.09
CA ASP A 60 -10.70 12.95 -4.62
C ASP A 60 -10.97 12.90 -3.10
N HIS A 61 -11.71 13.89 -2.58
CA HIS A 61 -12.08 13.95 -1.17
C HIS A 61 -12.92 12.77 -0.67
N LYS A 62 -13.62 12.04 -1.54
CA LYS A 62 -14.42 10.85 -1.25
C LYS A 62 -13.69 9.53 -1.50
N CYS A 63 -12.37 9.55 -1.76
CA CYS A 63 -11.59 8.38 -2.17
C CYS A 63 -11.97 7.80 -3.53
N GLN A 64 -12.64 8.57 -4.40
CA GLN A 64 -12.95 8.16 -5.77
C GLN A 64 -11.72 8.31 -6.66
N THR A 65 -11.49 7.34 -7.52
CA THR A 65 -10.42 7.39 -8.55
C THR A 65 -10.94 7.99 -9.86
N SER A 66 -10.11 8.01 -10.91
CA SER A 66 -10.56 8.42 -12.25
C SER A 66 -11.57 7.46 -12.89
N GLN A 67 -11.72 6.24 -12.38
CA GLN A 67 -12.76 5.29 -12.82
C GLN A 67 -13.91 5.18 -11.83
N SER A 68 -15.12 5.27 -12.37
CA SER A 68 -16.36 5.09 -11.62
C SER A 68 -16.45 3.69 -11.02
N GLY A 69 -16.84 3.62 -9.74
CA GLY A 69 -16.92 2.35 -9.00
C GLY A 69 -15.58 1.85 -8.45
N ILE A 70 -14.44 2.47 -8.79
CA ILE A 70 -13.14 2.15 -8.21
C ILE A 70 -12.76 3.21 -7.17
N PHE A 71 -12.49 2.74 -5.95
CA PHE A 71 -12.10 3.55 -4.81
C PHE A 71 -10.74 3.09 -4.29
N ALA A 72 -9.95 4.00 -3.73
CA ALA A 72 -8.67 3.69 -3.14
C ALA A 72 -8.47 4.41 -1.80
N ALA A 73 -7.77 3.77 -0.86
CA ALA A 73 -7.57 4.31 0.48
C ALA A 73 -6.19 3.96 1.04
N GLY A 74 -5.71 4.81 1.95
CA GLY A 74 -4.45 4.63 2.68
C GLY A 74 -3.21 4.90 1.83
N ASP A 75 -2.08 4.30 2.21
CA ASP A 75 -0.75 4.68 1.74
C ASP A 75 -0.56 4.61 0.21
N VAL A 76 -1.37 3.80 -0.49
CA VAL A 76 -1.35 3.64 -1.95
C VAL A 76 -1.85 4.89 -2.69
N THR A 77 -2.54 5.80 -2.00
CA THR A 77 -3.18 6.97 -2.61
C THR A 77 -2.36 8.24 -2.41
N THR A 78 -2.85 9.34 -3.00
CA THR A 78 -2.31 10.70 -2.81
C THR A 78 -2.56 11.31 -1.43
N VAL A 79 -3.04 10.54 -0.44
CA VAL A 79 -3.11 11.01 0.95
C VAL A 79 -1.69 11.35 1.45
N PRO A 80 -1.48 12.55 2.02
CA PRO A 80 -0.13 13.05 2.29
C PRO A 80 0.57 12.31 3.45
N TYR A 81 -0.18 11.73 4.38
CA TYR A 81 0.36 11.12 5.59
C TYR A 81 0.20 9.61 5.57
N LYS A 82 1.32 8.90 5.72
CA LYS A 82 1.41 7.44 5.67
C LYS A 82 1.42 6.88 7.09
N GLN A 83 0.26 6.90 7.74
CA GLN A 83 0.08 6.52 9.15
C GLN A 83 -1.13 5.60 9.29
N ILE A 84 -1.05 4.65 10.23
CA ILE A 84 -2.09 3.63 10.44
C ILE A 84 -3.48 4.28 10.62
N VAL A 85 -3.60 5.25 11.52
CA VAL A 85 -4.88 5.91 11.81
C VAL A 85 -5.42 6.71 10.62
N VAL A 86 -4.53 7.30 9.82
CA VAL A 86 -4.92 8.05 8.61
C VAL A 86 -5.48 7.07 7.58
N SER A 87 -4.79 5.95 7.36
CA SER A 87 -5.24 4.89 6.46
C SER A 87 -6.56 4.24 6.90
N MET A 88 -6.79 4.09 8.21
CA MET A 88 -8.09 3.64 8.74
C MET A 88 -9.21 4.64 8.47
N GLY A 89 -8.92 5.94 8.60
CA GLY A 89 -9.87 7.02 8.27
C GLY A 89 -10.23 7.04 6.80
N GLU A 90 -9.23 7.00 5.91
CA GLU A 90 -9.44 6.90 4.46
C GLU A 90 -10.20 5.63 4.09
N GLY A 91 -9.89 4.48 4.72
CA GLY A 91 -10.60 3.22 4.49
C GLY A 91 -12.08 3.31 4.84
N SER A 92 -12.41 3.95 5.96
CA SER A 92 -13.80 4.18 6.38
C SER A 92 -14.54 5.08 5.37
N LYS A 93 -13.88 6.13 4.92
CA LYS A 93 -14.41 7.07 3.92
C LYS A 93 -14.67 6.39 2.56
N ALA A 94 -13.70 5.63 2.07
CA ALA A 94 -13.83 4.86 0.83
C ALA A 94 -14.94 3.82 0.90
N ALA A 95 -15.08 3.11 2.03
CA ALA A 95 -16.15 2.12 2.21
C ALA A 95 -17.55 2.77 2.17
N LEU A 96 -17.74 3.91 2.83
CA LEU A 96 -19.00 4.65 2.78
C LEU A 96 -19.29 5.20 1.39
N ALA A 97 -18.28 5.73 0.69
CA ALA A 97 -18.44 6.22 -0.67
C ALA A 97 -18.78 5.09 -1.66
N ALA A 98 -18.16 3.92 -1.51
CA ALA A 98 -18.50 2.73 -2.28
C ALA A 98 -19.92 2.24 -1.99
N PHE A 99 -20.36 2.30 -0.74
CA PHE A 99 -21.73 1.97 -0.36
C PHE A 99 -22.75 2.93 -0.98
N GLU A 100 -22.51 4.25 -0.92
CA GLU A 100 -23.33 5.27 -1.61
C GLU A 100 -23.40 5.02 -3.12
N TYR A 101 -22.27 4.62 -3.73
CA TYR A 101 -22.22 4.26 -5.14
C TYR A 101 -23.11 3.05 -5.45
N LEU A 102 -23.03 1.98 -4.66
CA LEU A 102 -23.86 0.79 -4.86
C LEU A 102 -25.35 1.07 -4.68
N LEU A 103 -25.74 1.94 -3.75
CA LEU A 103 -27.15 2.30 -3.58
C LEU A 103 -27.73 3.11 -4.76
N SER A 104 -26.87 3.79 -5.51
CA SER A 104 -27.27 4.63 -6.65
C SER A 104 -27.17 3.93 -8.00
N HIS A 105 -26.63 2.71 -8.04
CA HIS A 105 -26.46 1.92 -9.25
C HIS A 105 -27.15 0.57 -9.04
N GLU A 106 -28.21 0.30 -9.81
CA GLU A 106 -28.87 -1.00 -9.79
C GLU A 106 -27.85 -2.09 -10.16
N VAL A 107 -27.66 -3.07 -9.27
CA VAL A 107 -26.88 -4.26 -9.59
C VAL A 107 -27.76 -5.13 -10.46
N GLU A 108 -27.50 -5.18 -11.77
CA GLU A 108 -28.09 -6.21 -12.61
C GLU A 108 -27.56 -7.56 -12.11
N GLU A 109 -28.40 -8.35 -11.44
CA GLU A 109 -28.06 -9.71 -11.06
C GLU A 109 -27.97 -10.57 -12.33
N GLU A 110 -26.75 -10.86 -12.78
CA GLU A 110 -26.54 -11.92 -13.76
C GLU A 110 -26.87 -13.27 -13.11
N ASP A 111 -28.01 -13.85 -13.50
CA ASP A 111 -28.47 -15.16 -13.04
C ASP A 111 -27.51 -16.28 -13.48
N LEU A 112 -26.67 -16.71 -12.55
CA LEU A 112 -25.72 -17.83 -12.68
C LEU A 112 -26.41 -19.21 -12.78
N SER A 113 -27.73 -19.30 -12.93
CA SER A 113 -28.47 -20.57 -12.99
C SER A 113 -28.33 -21.35 -14.31
N SER A 114 -27.79 -20.77 -15.39
CA SER A 114 -27.92 -21.35 -16.74
C SER A 114 -26.79 -22.29 -17.22
N GLN A 115 -25.74 -22.57 -16.43
CA GLN A 115 -24.59 -23.41 -16.90
C GLN A 115 -24.57 -24.87 -16.44
N SER A 116 -25.64 -25.44 -15.88
CA SER A 116 -25.63 -26.82 -15.35
C SER A 116 -26.27 -27.91 -16.22
N THR A 117 -26.83 -27.61 -17.41
CA THR A 117 -27.63 -28.61 -18.17
C THR A 117 -26.95 -29.27 -19.37
N GLU A 118 -25.76 -28.87 -19.83
CA GLU A 118 -25.20 -29.42 -21.08
C GLU A 118 -24.20 -30.60 -20.97
N GLN A 119 -23.87 -31.08 -19.76
CA GLN A 119 -22.93 -32.23 -19.61
C GLN A 119 -23.59 -33.63 -19.59
N SER A 120 -24.91 -33.77 -19.75
CA SER A 120 -25.61 -35.06 -19.61
C SER A 120 -26.16 -35.67 -20.91
N LYS A 121 -25.65 -35.31 -22.10
CA LYS A 121 -26.14 -35.87 -23.38
C LYS A 121 -25.10 -36.59 -24.26
N VAL A 122 -23.95 -36.97 -23.70
CA VAL A 122 -23.00 -37.87 -24.38
C VAL A 122 -22.62 -39.03 -23.46
N ALA A 123 -23.56 -39.96 -23.29
CA ALA A 123 -23.32 -41.32 -22.80
C ALA A 123 -24.31 -42.27 -23.48
#